data_AF-A0A2S7SP92-F1
#
_entry.id   AF-A0A2S7SP92-F1
#
_cell.length_a   1.000
_cell.length_b   1.000
_cell.length_c   1.000
_cell.angle_alpha   90.00
_cell.angle_beta   90.00
_cell.angle_gamma   90.00
#
_symmetry.space_group_name_H-M   'P 1'
#
loop_
_entity.id
_entity.type
_entity.pdbx_description
1 polymer ?
#
loop_
_entity_poly.entity_id
_entity_poly.type
_entity_poly.pdbx_seq_one_letter_code
_entity_poly.pdbx_strand_id
1 'polypeptide(L)'
;GGPSPAAAQSNTVDYQVAATSITAGTWTNAPALTFTSPVFSTTAAALDGNATANRTAISSTISTTVAPGQEVWIRMVDINDASNDHGLSMDDLTVTAIYAADYYSLAGSNNLDNIATWGTNTNGTGSNPSNFTTAGQVFHVANGNTGTFSGSSWTVSGGGAKIALDAATDLAIGSSTTVTAIIDVAAGRTLTISNATLPTLGSLDATSTIVYNGLNFTSTSLLPNTTSNAVSYGNLVLNNTSVAMPTSAVDLTIRGNMTLSGTSPFAGGDSTSSTNGYNLVTSGTANQTISGNGNIFYVRNIDINNTAGSKTGTVTLASNTPILAGNSFRMNITGAANRFSDGGNTIKVFNNASMGGDALGYNLTGTLYMAATTASGNTNIRGYVSGAAVSTVAAVPV
;
A
#
# COMPACT_ATOMS: atom_id res chain seq x y z
N GLY A 1 26.70 34.22 10.10
CA GLY A 1 26.79 35.05 8.88
C GLY A 1 27.15 34.12 7.76
N GLY A 2 26.51 34.20 6.60
CA GLY A 2 26.48 33.08 5.65
C GLY A 2 27.64 33.02 4.64
N PRO A 3 27.74 31.91 3.89
CA PRO A 3 28.68 31.76 2.78
C PRO A 3 28.54 32.86 1.72
N SER A 4 29.54 32.98 0.84
CA SER A 4 29.42 33.69 -0.43
C SER A 4 29.50 32.66 -1.58
N PRO A 5 28.43 32.47 -2.37
CA PRO A 5 27.13 33.16 -2.30
C PRO A 5 26.32 32.80 -1.05
N ALA A 6 25.41 33.68 -0.66
CA ALA A 6 24.53 33.46 0.50
C ALA A 6 23.73 32.17 0.31
N ALA A 7 23.85 31.25 1.27
CA ALA A 7 23.11 30.00 1.30
C ALA A 7 22.46 29.83 2.67
N ALA A 8 21.32 29.16 2.70
CA ALA A 8 20.69 28.77 3.94
C ALA A 8 21.50 27.63 4.59
N GLN A 9 21.43 27.55 5.91
CA GLN A 9 22.04 26.47 6.69
C GLN A 9 20.97 25.84 7.57
N SER A 10 21.20 24.58 7.96
CA SER A 10 20.16 23.77 8.59
C SER A 10 20.64 23.08 9.86
N ASN A 11 19.77 23.07 10.87
CA ASN A 11 19.87 22.19 12.02
C ASN A 11 18.92 21.02 11.83
N THR A 12 19.44 19.80 11.93
CA THR A 12 18.61 18.59 11.87
C THR A 12 18.25 18.11 13.27
N VAL A 13 17.15 17.38 13.35
CA VAL A 13 16.80 16.60 14.55
C VAL A 13 16.95 15.14 14.22
N ASP A 14 17.77 14.45 15.01
CA ASP A 14 17.92 13.01 14.94
C ASP A 14 17.42 12.36 16.23
N TYR A 15 17.01 11.10 16.15
CA TYR A 15 16.61 10.32 17.31
C TYR A 15 17.19 8.90 17.27
N GLN A 16 17.33 8.31 18.46
CA GLN A 16 17.72 6.91 18.62
C GLN A 16 17.04 6.31 19.85
N VAL A 17 16.53 5.09 19.71
CA VAL A 17 16.01 4.30 20.83
C VAL A 17 17.13 3.48 21.45
N ALA A 18 17.18 3.43 22.77
CA ALA A 18 18.21 2.72 23.55
C ALA A 18 19.64 3.14 23.16
N ALA A 19 19.85 4.45 22.94
CA ALA A 19 21.18 4.98 22.69
C ALA A 19 22.06 4.83 23.95
N THR A 20 23.35 4.58 23.73
CA THR A 20 24.36 4.49 24.81
C THR A 20 25.36 5.64 24.77
N SER A 21 25.27 6.52 23.78
CA SER A 21 26.16 7.66 23.56
C SER A 21 25.47 8.71 22.69
N ILE A 22 25.72 10.00 22.95
CA ILE A 22 25.23 11.11 22.11
C ILE A 22 26.05 11.28 20.81
N THR A 23 27.32 10.84 20.83
CA THR A 23 28.27 11.00 19.72
C THR A 23 28.49 9.72 18.91
N ALA A 24 28.01 8.58 19.39
CA ALA A 24 28.10 7.28 18.70
C ALA A 24 26.71 6.65 18.53
N GLY A 25 26.62 5.57 17.74
CA GLY A 25 25.37 4.86 17.48
C GLY A 25 24.78 5.12 16.08
N THR A 26 23.62 4.53 15.83
CA THR A 26 22.88 4.67 14.56
C THR A 26 21.71 5.60 14.80
N TRP A 27 21.93 6.89 14.54
CA TRP A 27 20.93 7.93 14.68
C TRP A 27 20.05 8.02 13.44
N THR A 28 18.74 8.09 13.64
CA THR A 28 17.78 8.26 12.56
C THR A 28 17.39 9.72 12.44
N ASN A 29 17.56 10.29 11.25
CA ASN A 29 17.13 11.65 10.97
C ASN A 29 15.59 11.76 10.90
N ALA A 30 15.03 12.79 11.54
CA ALA A 30 13.62 13.17 11.42
C ALA A 30 13.51 14.38 10.46
N PRO A 31 13.40 14.18 9.14
CA PRO A 31 13.57 15.26 8.16
C PRO A 31 12.53 16.37 8.30
N ALA A 32 11.30 16.03 8.72
CA ALA A 32 10.22 16.99 8.96
C ALA A 32 10.50 17.96 10.13
N LEU A 33 11.52 17.69 10.95
CA LEU A 33 11.97 18.55 12.04
C LEU A 33 13.22 19.37 11.68
N THR A 34 13.68 19.32 10.42
CA THR A 34 14.84 20.10 9.97
C THR A 34 14.49 21.58 9.91
N PHE A 35 15.19 22.39 10.71
CA PHE A 35 15.11 23.84 10.64
C PHE A 35 16.11 24.36 9.63
N THR A 36 15.68 25.25 8.75
CA THR A 36 16.54 25.92 7.76
C THR A 36 16.44 27.42 7.98
N SER A 37 17.58 28.09 8.04
CA SER A 37 17.65 29.52 8.35
C SER A 37 16.73 30.35 7.44
N PRO A 38 15.74 31.10 7.98
CA PRO A 38 14.77 31.84 7.17
C PRO A 38 15.36 33.13 6.57
N VAL A 39 16.36 33.70 7.24
CA VAL A 39 17.05 34.92 6.83
C VAL A 39 18.55 34.66 6.84
N PHE A 40 19.21 34.89 5.71
CA PHE A 40 20.65 34.70 5.54
C PHE A 40 21.20 35.67 4.50
N SER A 41 22.44 36.13 4.72
CA SER A 41 23.15 37.03 3.81
C SER A 41 24.66 36.78 3.88
N THR A 42 25.41 37.33 2.93
CA THR A 42 26.88 37.24 2.87
C THR A 42 27.58 38.04 3.98
N THR A 43 26.87 38.91 4.69
CA THR A 43 27.42 39.73 5.77
C THR A 43 26.87 39.26 7.12
N ALA A 44 27.75 39.06 8.10
CA ALA A 44 27.34 38.70 9.45
C ALA A 44 26.61 39.88 10.11
N ALA A 45 25.39 39.62 10.60
CA ALA A 45 24.61 40.53 11.42
C ALA A 45 23.83 39.72 12.45
N ALA A 46 23.71 40.25 13.66
CA ALA A 46 22.81 39.69 14.66
C ALA A 46 21.36 39.96 14.24
N LEU A 47 20.51 38.95 14.41
CA LEU A 47 19.06 39.06 14.20
C LEU A 47 18.37 38.92 15.56
N ASP A 48 17.25 39.63 15.74
CA ASP A 48 16.34 39.35 16.85
C ASP A 48 15.61 38.03 16.55
N GLY A 49 15.94 36.96 17.28
CA GLY A 49 15.29 35.65 17.16
C GLY A 49 13.81 35.66 17.54
N ASN A 50 13.37 36.65 18.33
CA ASN A 50 11.96 36.83 18.68
C ASN A 50 11.16 37.62 17.62
N ALA A 51 11.79 38.06 16.53
CA ALA A 51 11.06 38.66 15.41
C ALA A 51 10.40 37.58 14.54
N THR A 52 9.16 37.78 14.11
CA THR A 52 8.37 36.77 13.38
C THR A 52 9.05 36.29 12.10
N ALA A 53 9.78 37.16 11.41
CA ALA A 53 10.50 36.82 10.17
C ALA A 53 11.73 35.91 10.40
N ASN A 54 12.24 35.83 11.65
CA ASN A 54 13.47 35.13 11.98
C ASN A 54 13.23 33.80 12.71
N ARG A 55 11.97 33.43 12.96
CA ARG A 55 11.60 32.19 13.64
C ARG A 55 10.61 31.36 12.83
N THR A 56 10.64 30.06 13.03
CA THR A 56 9.65 29.12 12.49
C THR A 56 9.41 28.05 13.53
N ALA A 57 8.15 27.85 13.91
CA ALA A 57 7.76 26.70 14.70
C ALA A 57 7.72 25.47 13.80
N ILE A 58 8.42 24.40 14.22
CA ILE A 58 8.44 23.13 13.50
C ILE A 58 7.96 22.05 14.47
N SER A 59 7.07 21.19 14.02
CA SER A 59 6.56 20.07 14.81
C SER A 59 6.37 18.84 13.93
N SER A 60 6.55 17.67 14.53
CA SER A 60 6.36 16.38 13.90
C SER A 60 6.15 15.31 14.95
N THR A 61 5.59 14.16 14.54
CA THR A 61 5.49 12.96 15.38
C THR A 61 6.54 11.96 14.91
N ILE A 62 7.38 11.50 15.83
CA ILE A 62 8.33 10.42 15.57
C ILE A 62 7.65 9.11 15.97
N SER A 63 7.37 8.25 14.98
CA SER A 63 6.83 6.91 15.22
C SER A 63 7.98 5.91 15.32
N THR A 64 8.26 5.44 16.54
CA THR A 64 9.27 4.41 16.81
C THR A 64 8.79 3.47 17.90
N THR A 65 9.31 2.23 17.91
CA THR A 65 9.00 1.25 18.94
C THR A 65 9.97 1.43 20.11
N VAL A 66 9.42 1.64 21.30
CA VAL A 66 10.18 1.76 22.55
C VAL A 66 9.79 0.59 23.43
N ALA A 67 10.69 -0.38 23.62
CA ALA A 67 10.42 -1.53 24.48
C ALA A 67 10.45 -1.10 25.97
N PRO A 68 9.80 -1.85 26.87
CA PRO A 68 9.86 -1.57 28.31
C PRO A 68 11.31 -1.43 28.80
N GLY A 69 11.59 -0.32 29.50
CA GLY A 69 12.92 -0.02 30.03
C GLY A 69 13.89 0.65 29.04
N GLN A 70 13.48 0.93 27.80
CA GLN A 70 14.28 1.72 26.86
C GLN A 70 13.98 3.22 26.94
N GLU A 71 14.93 4.02 26.47
CA GLU A 71 14.82 5.47 26.36
C GLU A 71 14.83 5.91 24.89
N VAL A 72 14.20 7.06 24.62
CA VAL A 72 14.37 7.77 23.34
C VAL A 72 15.30 8.93 23.57
N TRP A 73 16.42 8.93 22.87
CA TRP A 73 17.33 10.06 22.84
C TRP A 73 17.04 10.89 21.61
N ILE A 74 16.97 12.20 21.78
CA ILE A 74 16.79 13.18 20.71
C ILE A 74 18.01 14.07 20.73
N ARG A 75 18.60 14.33 19.57
CA ARG A 75 19.69 15.29 19.43
C ARG A 75 19.40 16.25 18.29
N MET A 76 19.94 17.45 18.45
CA MET A 76 19.96 18.47 17.42
C MET A 76 21.38 18.51 16.88
N VAL A 77 21.50 18.48 15.56
CA VAL A 77 22.80 18.45 14.88
C VAL A 77 22.90 19.67 13.99
N ASP A 78 23.84 20.53 14.33
CA ASP A 78 24.40 21.52 13.43
C ASP A 78 25.60 20.87 12.74
N ILE A 79 25.58 20.80 11.41
CA ILE A 79 26.72 20.29 10.66
C ILE A 79 27.69 21.45 10.46
N ASN A 80 28.98 21.21 10.67
CA ASN A 80 29.97 22.22 10.35
C ASN A 80 29.97 22.45 8.82
N ASP A 81 29.43 23.57 8.38
CA ASP A 81 29.40 23.92 6.98
C ASP A 81 30.80 24.36 6.49
N ALA A 82 31.02 24.34 5.18
CA ALA A 82 32.31 24.71 4.60
C ALA A 82 32.66 26.21 4.77
N SER A 83 31.71 27.02 5.23
CA SER A 83 31.82 28.47 5.43
C SER A 83 31.56 28.85 6.89
N ASN A 84 31.38 30.15 7.16
CA ASN A 84 30.93 30.59 8.48
C ASN A 84 29.51 30.09 8.78
N ASP A 85 29.30 29.58 9.98
CA ASP A 85 27.99 29.10 10.42
C ASP A 85 27.03 30.24 10.79
N HIS A 86 25.75 29.92 10.74
CA HIS A 86 24.65 30.75 11.18
C HIS A 86 24.47 30.55 12.69
N GLY A 87 24.19 31.65 13.39
CA GLY A 87 23.76 31.56 14.79
C GLY A 87 22.30 31.12 14.84
N LEU A 88 22.07 29.81 14.88
CA LEU A 88 20.73 29.23 14.99
C LEU A 88 20.46 28.84 16.44
N SER A 89 19.23 29.05 16.90
CA SER A 89 18.80 28.71 18.26
C SER A 89 17.45 28.01 18.24
N MET A 90 17.18 27.22 19.28
CA MET A 90 15.88 26.62 19.54
C MET A 90 15.35 27.13 20.88
N ASP A 91 14.05 27.32 20.97
CA ASP A 91 13.33 27.58 22.21
C ASP A 91 11.97 26.86 22.15
N ASP A 92 11.26 26.81 23.28
CA ASP A 92 9.91 26.23 23.42
C ASP A 92 9.82 24.74 23.03
N LEU A 93 10.87 23.95 23.30
CA LEU A 93 10.87 22.51 23.05
C LEU A 93 9.80 21.83 23.90
N THR A 94 8.86 21.16 23.23
CA THR A 94 7.86 20.30 23.85
C THR A 94 7.98 18.89 23.31
N VAL A 95 7.97 17.90 24.21
CA VAL A 95 7.99 16.47 23.86
C VAL A 95 6.85 15.80 24.60
N THR A 96 5.95 15.18 23.85
CA THR A 96 4.81 14.45 24.39
C THR A 96 4.92 12.98 23.98
N ALA A 97 4.98 12.10 24.98
CA ALA A 97 4.91 10.66 24.74
C ALA A 97 3.47 10.28 24.35
N ILE A 98 3.34 9.56 23.23
CA ILE A 98 2.08 8.94 22.82
C ILE A 98 2.20 7.45 23.13
N TYR A 99 1.42 6.97 24.10
CA TYR A 99 1.37 5.55 24.43
C TYR A 99 0.37 4.86 23.51
N ALA A 100 0.78 3.72 22.94
CA ALA A 100 -0.18 2.84 22.29
C ALA A 100 -1.15 2.31 23.35
N ALA A 101 -2.44 2.46 23.11
CA ALA A 101 -3.49 1.93 23.97
C ALA A 101 -4.37 0.99 23.13
N ASP A 102 -4.45 -0.26 23.54
CA ASP A 102 -5.26 -1.26 22.89
C ASP A 102 -6.66 -1.32 23.52
N TYR A 103 -7.67 -1.24 22.67
CA TYR A 103 -9.06 -1.43 23.05
C TYR A 103 -9.68 -2.51 22.17
N TYR A 104 -10.46 -3.38 22.77
CA TYR A 104 -11.12 -4.49 22.09
C TYR A 104 -12.63 -4.29 22.12
N SER A 105 -13.29 -4.61 21.02
CA SER A 105 -14.75 -4.50 20.97
C SER A 105 -15.42 -5.56 21.85
N LEU A 106 -16.44 -5.15 22.60
CA LEU A 106 -17.24 -6.00 23.48
C LEU A 106 -18.09 -6.98 22.67
N ALA A 107 -18.07 -8.25 23.09
CA ALA A 107 -18.85 -9.32 22.47
C ALA A 107 -20.35 -8.97 22.40
N GLY A 108 -20.96 -9.17 21.24
CA GLY A 108 -22.40 -8.95 21.03
C GLY A 108 -22.87 -7.49 21.05
N SER A 109 -21.98 -6.53 21.30
CA SER A 109 -22.36 -5.12 21.40
C SER A 109 -22.72 -4.51 20.04
N ASN A 110 -22.26 -5.13 18.94
CA ASN A 110 -22.46 -4.82 17.51
C ASN A 110 -22.26 -3.36 17.08
N ASN A 111 -22.10 -2.38 17.97
CA ASN A 111 -22.05 -0.95 17.68
C ASN A 111 -20.60 -0.47 17.86
N LEU A 112 -19.85 -0.37 16.76
CA LEU A 112 -18.42 -0.06 16.80
C LEU A 112 -18.11 1.43 17.00
N ASP A 113 -19.05 2.33 16.71
CA ASP A 113 -18.89 3.79 16.83
C ASP A 113 -19.28 4.36 18.21
N ASN A 114 -19.53 3.50 19.20
CA ASN A 114 -19.83 3.89 20.57
C ASN A 114 -18.71 3.48 21.54
N ILE A 115 -18.06 4.44 22.19
CA ILE A 115 -16.95 4.18 23.14
C ILE A 115 -17.29 3.20 24.27
N ALA A 116 -18.56 3.10 24.67
CA ALA A 116 -18.99 2.19 25.74
C ALA A 116 -18.91 0.71 25.36
N THR A 117 -18.74 0.42 24.07
CA THR A 117 -18.67 -0.95 23.52
C THR A 117 -17.23 -1.45 23.39
N TRP A 118 -16.28 -0.73 23.98
CA TRP A 118 -14.84 -1.01 23.90
C TRP A 118 -14.23 -1.09 25.28
N GLY A 119 -13.24 -1.97 25.48
CA GLY A 119 -12.55 -2.09 26.75
C GLY A 119 -11.10 -2.52 26.60
N THR A 120 -10.28 -2.26 27.62
CA THR A 120 -8.84 -2.59 27.64
C THR A 120 -8.54 -4.09 27.66
N ASN A 121 -9.47 -4.92 28.10
CA ASN A 121 -9.29 -6.38 28.13
C ASN A 121 -9.65 -6.97 26.77
N THR A 122 -9.01 -8.08 26.39
CA THR A 122 -9.20 -8.73 25.07
C THR A 122 -10.64 -9.20 24.79
N ASN A 123 -11.45 -9.40 25.83
CA ASN A 123 -12.88 -9.72 25.71
C ASN A 123 -13.79 -8.46 25.57
N GLY A 124 -13.18 -7.28 25.44
CA GLY A 124 -13.83 -5.97 25.33
C GLY A 124 -14.40 -5.40 26.63
N THR A 125 -14.07 -6.01 27.78
CA THR A 125 -14.37 -5.44 29.11
C THR A 125 -13.23 -4.56 29.63
N GLY A 126 -13.39 -3.97 30.82
CA GLY A 126 -12.37 -3.13 31.44
C GLY A 126 -12.70 -1.65 31.28
N SER A 127 -11.67 -0.81 31.22
CA SER A 127 -11.86 0.63 31.08
C SER A 127 -12.18 0.99 29.64
N ASN A 128 -13.23 1.80 29.44
CA ASN A 128 -13.57 2.30 28.11
C ASN A 128 -12.55 3.35 27.63
N PRO A 129 -12.34 3.48 26.31
CA PRO A 129 -11.65 4.63 25.73
C PRO A 129 -12.43 5.92 26.00
N SER A 130 -11.74 7.04 26.14
CA SER A 130 -12.38 8.36 26.29
C SER A 130 -12.93 8.92 24.97
N ASN A 131 -12.37 8.47 23.84
CA ASN A 131 -12.70 8.87 22.47
C ASN A 131 -12.01 7.91 21.48
N PHE A 132 -12.24 8.11 20.18
CA PHE A 132 -11.58 7.40 19.07
C PHE A 132 -10.45 8.20 18.41
N THR A 133 -10.12 9.38 18.94
CA THR A 133 -9.31 10.40 18.26
C THR A 133 -7.97 10.68 18.96
N THR A 134 -7.70 10.02 20.07
CA THR A 134 -6.45 10.17 20.81
C THR A 134 -5.37 9.39 20.08
N ALA A 135 -4.22 10.01 19.91
CA ALA A 135 -3.08 9.40 19.23
C ALA A 135 -2.67 8.06 19.88
N GLY A 136 -2.17 7.11 19.08
CA GLY A 136 -1.71 5.80 19.52
C GLY A 136 -2.80 4.77 19.85
N GLN A 137 -4.09 5.12 19.83
CA GLN A 137 -5.16 4.17 20.13
C GLN A 137 -5.33 3.14 19.01
N VAL A 138 -5.29 1.85 19.36
CA VAL A 138 -5.58 0.74 18.45
C VAL A 138 -6.89 0.11 18.86
N PHE A 139 -7.86 0.13 17.96
CA PHE A 139 -9.19 -0.44 18.15
C PHE A 139 -9.27 -1.80 17.45
N HIS A 140 -9.13 -2.87 18.23
CA HIS A 140 -9.24 -4.26 17.78
C HIS A 140 -10.70 -4.66 17.66
N VAL A 141 -11.19 -4.77 16.43
CA VAL A 141 -12.51 -5.36 16.16
C VAL A 141 -12.38 -6.86 16.37
N ALA A 142 -12.94 -7.31 17.48
CA ALA A 142 -12.72 -8.62 18.07
C ALA A 142 -14.04 -9.25 18.54
N ASN A 143 -13.95 -10.45 19.13
CA ASN A 143 -15.04 -11.10 19.84
C ASN A 143 -16.30 -11.35 18.98
N GLY A 144 -16.12 -11.58 17.68
CA GLY A 144 -17.19 -11.96 16.74
C GLY A 144 -18.12 -10.81 16.35
N ASN A 145 -17.70 -9.56 16.54
CA ASN A 145 -18.50 -8.39 16.21
C ASN A 145 -18.54 -8.14 14.70
N THR A 146 -19.71 -8.18 14.07
CA THR A 146 -19.83 -8.05 12.60
C THR A 146 -19.94 -6.61 12.09
N GLY A 147 -19.81 -5.61 12.98
CA GLY A 147 -19.68 -4.21 12.62
C GLY A 147 -20.97 -3.53 12.20
N THR A 148 -21.96 -3.47 13.10
CA THR A 148 -23.03 -2.48 12.95
C THR A 148 -22.57 -1.12 13.47
N PHE A 149 -23.17 -0.07 12.94
CA PHE A 149 -22.87 1.30 13.34
C PHE A 149 -24.17 1.98 13.75
N SER A 150 -24.15 2.71 14.86
CA SER A 150 -25.31 3.50 15.29
C SER A 150 -25.43 4.82 14.53
N GLY A 151 -24.29 5.40 14.13
CA GLY A 151 -24.20 6.62 13.35
C GLY A 151 -23.94 6.39 11.86
N SER A 152 -24.05 7.48 11.10
CA SER A 152 -23.66 7.54 9.68
C SER A 152 -22.14 7.70 9.48
N SER A 153 -21.37 7.89 10.56
CA SER A 153 -19.92 8.03 10.49
C SER A 153 -19.21 7.47 11.71
N TRP A 154 -18.07 6.82 11.50
CA TRP A 154 -17.11 6.46 12.54
C TRP A 154 -15.73 6.99 12.17
N THR A 155 -15.14 7.82 13.02
CA THR A 155 -13.80 8.37 12.79
C THR A 155 -12.86 7.86 13.87
N VAL A 156 -11.81 7.15 13.44
CA VAL A 156 -10.66 6.81 14.29
C VAL A 156 -9.47 7.60 13.77
N SER A 157 -8.97 8.52 14.59
CA SER A 157 -7.94 9.47 14.18
C SER A 157 -6.97 9.79 15.32
N GLY A 158 -5.95 10.62 15.03
CA GLY A 158 -4.81 10.82 15.92
C GLY A 158 -3.58 10.09 15.41
N GLY A 159 -2.39 10.64 15.68
CA GLY A 159 -1.14 10.07 15.17
C GLY A 159 -0.97 8.61 15.59
N GLY A 160 -0.90 7.70 14.62
CA GLY A 160 -0.76 6.26 14.87
C GLY A 160 -2.03 5.53 15.34
N ALA A 161 -3.17 6.24 15.49
CA ALA A 161 -4.43 5.59 15.82
C ALA A 161 -4.99 4.82 14.62
N LYS A 162 -5.57 3.65 14.85
CA LYS A 162 -6.04 2.76 13.78
C LYS A 162 -7.08 1.75 14.27
N ILE A 163 -7.75 1.13 13.31
CA ILE A 163 -8.57 -0.05 13.51
C ILE A 163 -7.74 -1.28 13.12
N ALA A 164 -7.82 -2.35 13.90
CA ALA A 164 -7.22 -3.64 13.58
C ALA A 164 -8.31 -4.72 13.57
N LEU A 165 -8.43 -5.46 12.47
CA LEU A 165 -9.25 -6.68 12.43
C LEU A 165 -8.39 -7.83 12.93
N ASP A 166 -8.53 -8.19 14.21
CA ASP A 166 -7.73 -9.24 14.84
C ASP A 166 -8.32 -10.64 14.63
N ALA A 167 -7.64 -11.67 15.16
CA ALA A 167 -7.67 -13.07 14.73
C ALA A 167 -9.01 -13.84 14.86
N ALA A 168 -10.17 -13.18 14.88
CA ALA A 168 -11.47 -13.83 14.91
C ALA A 168 -12.59 -13.11 14.13
N THR A 169 -12.37 -11.92 13.55
CA THR A 169 -13.52 -11.09 13.15
C THR A 169 -13.34 -10.38 11.81
N ASP A 170 -14.37 -10.49 10.97
CA ASP A 170 -14.51 -9.76 9.71
C ASP A 170 -15.29 -8.46 9.96
N LEU A 171 -15.05 -7.44 9.12
CA LEU A 171 -15.76 -6.16 9.19
C LEU A 171 -16.45 -5.84 7.88
N ALA A 172 -17.71 -5.41 7.95
CA ALA A 172 -18.45 -4.89 6.81
C ALA A 172 -18.80 -3.41 7.01
N ILE A 173 -18.29 -2.56 6.13
CA ILE A 173 -18.63 -1.14 6.05
C ILE A 173 -19.74 -0.99 5.00
N GLY A 174 -20.96 -0.77 5.47
CA GLY A 174 -22.13 -0.56 4.62
C GLY A 174 -22.09 0.78 3.86
N SER A 175 -22.91 0.90 2.82
CA SER A 175 -22.97 2.11 1.97
C SER A 175 -23.49 3.36 2.69
N SER A 176 -24.17 3.20 3.82
CA SER A 176 -24.72 4.29 4.64
C SER A 176 -23.77 4.83 5.70
N THR A 177 -22.66 4.13 5.98
CA THR A 177 -21.72 4.50 7.03
C THR A 177 -20.37 4.86 6.44
N THR A 178 -19.88 6.05 6.76
CA THR A 178 -18.53 6.48 6.41
C THR A 178 -17.57 6.08 7.52
N VAL A 179 -16.49 5.36 7.19
CA VAL A 179 -15.43 5.05 8.16
C VAL A 179 -14.16 5.77 7.75
N THR A 180 -13.74 6.72 8.59
CA THR A 180 -12.51 7.49 8.41
C THR A 180 -11.46 6.98 9.39
N ALA A 181 -10.63 6.04 8.93
CA ALA A 181 -9.59 5.40 9.74
C ALA A 181 -8.49 4.80 8.85
N ILE A 182 -7.34 4.51 9.46
CA ILE A 182 -6.41 3.49 8.95
C ILE A 182 -6.91 2.12 9.43
N ILE A 183 -7.01 1.13 8.55
CA ILE A 183 -7.46 -0.22 8.90
C ILE A 183 -6.42 -1.27 8.54
N ASP A 184 -5.93 -1.98 9.56
CA ASP A 184 -5.11 -3.18 9.41
C ASP A 184 -6.00 -4.43 9.35
N VAL A 185 -5.66 -5.38 8.48
CA VAL A 185 -6.42 -6.64 8.32
C VAL A 185 -5.51 -7.83 8.52
N ALA A 186 -5.73 -8.58 9.61
CA ALA A 186 -4.93 -9.75 9.95
C ALA A 186 -5.20 -10.95 9.04
N ALA A 187 -4.40 -12.01 9.25
CA ALA A 187 -4.46 -13.25 8.50
C ALA A 187 -5.89 -13.86 8.49
N GLY A 188 -6.35 -14.21 7.29
CA GLY A 188 -7.65 -14.86 7.07
C GLY A 188 -8.87 -14.02 7.45
N ARG A 189 -8.72 -12.70 7.66
CA ARG A 189 -9.84 -11.77 7.94
C ARG A 189 -10.28 -11.05 6.68
N THR A 190 -11.55 -10.66 6.66
CA THR A 190 -12.18 -9.97 5.54
C THR A 190 -12.64 -8.57 5.95
N LEU A 191 -12.22 -7.57 5.18
CA LEU A 191 -12.79 -6.23 5.21
C LEU A 191 -13.66 -6.03 3.96
N THR A 192 -14.96 -5.89 4.15
CA THR A 192 -15.91 -5.55 3.08
C THR A 192 -16.23 -4.06 3.11
N ILE A 193 -16.12 -3.38 1.97
CA ILE A 193 -16.33 -1.93 1.84
C ILE A 193 -17.37 -1.69 0.75
N SER A 194 -18.49 -1.08 1.13
CA SER A 194 -19.59 -0.70 0.21
C SER A 194 -19.86 0.81 0.18
N ASN A 195 -19.08 1.61 0.91
CA ASN A 195 -19.16 3.07 0.90
C ASN A 195 -18.16 3.66 -0.11
N ALA A 196 -18.56 4.71 -0.84
CA ALA A 196 -17.69 5.40 -1.79
C ALA A 196 -16.59 6.26 -1.10
N THR A 197 -16.82 6.68 0.14
CA THR A 197 -15.79 7.29 0.99
C THR A 197 -15.02 6.17 1.68
N LEU A 198 -13.84 5.87 1.15
CA LEU A 198 -13.05 4.71 1.54
C LEU A 198 -12.19 5.02 2.78
N PRO A 199 -12.03 4.04 3.69
CA PRO A 199 -10.97 4.10 4.70
C PRO A 199 -9.59 4.00 4.04
N THR A 200 -8.56 4.42 4.76
CA THR A 200 -7.17 4.16 4.35
C THR A 200 -6.81 2.74 4.75
N LEU A 201 -6.29 1.94 3.81
CA LEU A 201 -5.78 0.61 4.13
C LEU A 201 -4.39 0.72 4.77
N GLY A 202 -4.22 0.07 5.91
CA GLY A 202 -2.95 -0.10 6.59
C GLY A 202 -2.25 -1.40 6.18
N SER A 203 -1.78 -2.16 7.16
CA SER A 203 -1.12 -3.45 6.96
C SER A 203 -2.13 -4.53 6.57
N LEU A 204 -1.85 -5.25 5.48
CA LEU A 204 -2.66 -6.36 4.98
C LEU A 204 -1.86 -7.67 5.01
N ASP A 205 -2.36 -8.67 5.72
CA ASP A 205 -1.77 -10.01 5.68
C ASP A 205 -1.94 -10.67 4.30
N ALA A 206 -1.04 -11.60 3.93
CA ALA A 206 -1.09 -12.33 2.65
C ALA A 206 -2.40 -13.09 2.45
N THR A 207 -3.02 -13.50 3.55
CA THR A 207 -4.26 -14.30 3.57
C THR A 207 -5.50 -13.48 3.93
N SER A 208 -5.35 -12.19 4.23
CA SER A 208 -6.47 -11.26 4.41
C SER A 208 -7.26 -11.09 3.12
N THR A 209 -8.50 -10.63 3.19
CA THR A 209 -9.35 -10.35 2.02
C THR A 209 -9.91 -8.95 2.08
N ILE A 210 -9.71 -8.17 1.03
CA ILE A 210 -10.44 -6.91 0.82
C ILE A 210 -11.53 -7.16 -0.20
N VAL A 211 -12.78 -6.84 0.16
CA VAL A 211 -13.94 -6.91 -0.73
C VAL A 211 -14.44 -5.50 -0.98
N TYR A 212 -14.36 -5.03 -2.21
CA TYR A 212 -15.11 -3.85 -2.64
C TYR A 212 -16.44 -4.31 -3.24
N ASN A 213 -17.54 -3.75 -2.74
CA ASN A 213 -18.89 -4.24 -3.02
C ASN A 213 -19.81 -3.11 -3.50
N GLY A 214 -20.19 -3.14 -4.77
CA GLY A 214 -21.09 -2.15 -5.37
C GLY A 214 -20.44 -0.77 -5.61
N LEU A 215 -19.12 -0.70 -5.77
CA LEU A 215 -18.40 0.57 -5.92
C LEU A 215 -18.08 0.92 -7.38
N ASN A 216 -17.77 2.20 -7.62
CA ASN A 216 -17.32 2.69 -8.92
C ASN A 216 -16.05 3.54 -8.74
N PHE A 217 -14.90 2.95 -9.08
CA PHE A 217 -13.62 3.63 -9.07
C PHE A 217 -13.42 4.38 -10.39
N THR A 218 -13.19 5.69 -10.32
CA THR A 218 -12.98 6.56 -11.49
C THR A 218 -11.49 6.75 -11.75
N SER A 219 -11.12 7.42 -12.84
CA SER A 219 -9.71 7.72 -13.16
C SER A 219 -9.03 8.66 -12.14
N THR A 220 -9.79 9.24 -11.21
CA THR A 220 -9.32 10.12 -10.12
C THR A 220 -9.53 9.53 -8.73
N SER A 221 -10.27 8.42 -8.61
CA SER A 221 -10.46 7.64 -7.38
C SER A 221 -10.00 6.22 -7.66
N LEU A 222 -8.71 5.99 -7.48
CA LEU A 222 -8.00 4.81 -7.97
C LEU A 222 -7.98 3.66 -6.96
N LEU A 223 -7.73 2.46 -7.47
CA LEU A 223 -7.21 1.34 -6.71
C LEU A 223 -5.67 1.34 -6.83
N PRO A 224 -4.90 0.90 -5.81
CA PRO A 224 -5.28 0.95 -4.41
C PRO A 224 -5.47 2.42 -3.97
N ASN A 225 -6.55 2.70 -3.24
CA ASN A 225 -6.80 4.05 -2.70
C ASN A 225 -5.95 4.28 -1.43
N THR A 226 -4.68 4.63 -1.62
CA THR A 226 -3.77 4.92 -0.50
C THR A 226 -2.83 6.07 -0.84
N THR A 227 -2.37 6.78 0.19
CA THR A 227 -1.45 7.92 0.06
C THR A 227 -0.06 7.54 -0.47
N SER A 228 0.29 6.24 -0.54
CA SER A 228 1.61 5.76 -0.97
C SER A 228 1.60 4.87 -2.23
N ASN A 229 0.46 4.61 -2.88
CA ASN A 229 0.33 3.73 -4.06
C ASN A 229 0.94 2.31 -3.89
N ALA A 230 1.29 1.88 -2.68
CA ALA A 230 2.15 0.73 -2.43
C ALA A 230 1.46 -0.43 -1.68
N VAL A 231 0.13 -0.44 -1.56
CA VAL A 231 -0.55 -1.55 -0.89
C VAL A 231 -0.55 -2.80 -1.75
N SER A 232 -0.03 -3.88 -1.17
CA SER A 232 -0.12 -5.23 -1.71
C SER A 232 -1.28 -5.96 -1.06
N TYR A 233 -2.31 -6.28 -1.83
CA TYR A 233 -3.46 -7.03 -1.32
C TYR A 233 -3.05 -8.46 -0.98
N GLY A 234 -3.59 -9.02 0.10
CA GLY A 234 -3.67 -10.47 0.27
C GLY A 234 -4.57 -11.03 -0.82
N ASN A 235 -5.87 -11.13 -0.54
CA ASN A 235 -6.90 -11.37 -1.53
C ASN A 235 -7.65 -10.07 -1.86
N LEU A 236 -8.06 -9.93 -3.11
CA LEU A 236 -8.90 -8.82 -3.58
C LEU A 236 -10.15 -9.36 -4.26
N VAL A 237 -11.32 -8.91 -3.82
CA VAL A 237 -12.60 -9.22 -4.45
C VAL A 237 -13.27 -7.93 -4.89
N LEU A 238 -13.65 -7.88 -6.16
CA LEU A 238 -14.47 -6.83 -6.74
C LEU A 238 -15.83 -7.44 -7.04
N ASN A 239 -16.82 -7.13 -6.19
CA ASN A 239 -18.18 -7.63 -6.33
C ASN A 239 -19.09 -6.49 -6.80
N ASN A 240 -19.70 -6.63 -7.98
CA ASN A 240 -20.47 -5.55 -8.62
C ASN A 240 -19.72 -4.21 -8.60
N THR A 241 -18.41 -4.24 -8.77
CA THR A 241 -17.54 -3.08 -8.60
C THR A 241 -16.83 -2.78 -9.91
N SER A 242 -17.04 -1.59 -10.45
CA SER A 242 -16.37 -1.13 -11.66
C SER A 242 -15.09 -0.38 -11.33
N VAL A 243 -14.08 -0.57 -12.18
CA VAL A 243 -12.80 0.13 -12.07
C VAL A 243 -12.49 0.81 -13.39
N ALA A 244 -12.29 2.12 -13.38
CA ALA A 244 -11.87 2.87 -14.55
C ALA A 244 -10.35 2.86 -14.72
N MET A 245 -9.90 3.20 -15.93
CA MET A 245 -8.50 3.37 -16.24
C MET A 245 -7.88 4.55 -15.46
N PRO A 246 -6.72 4.36 -14.80
CA PRO A 246 -5.98 5.46 -14.20
C PRO A 246 -5.37 6.38 -15.27
N THR A 247 -5.11 7.62 -14.90
CA THR A 247 -4.41 8.61 -15.74
C THR A 247 -2.89 8.42 -15.75
N SER A 248 -2.37 7.53 -14.90
CA SER A 248 -0.95 7.17 -14.81
C SER A 248 -0.81 5.66 -14.57
N ALA A 249 0.41 5.15 -14.61
CA ALA A 249 0.67 3.75 -14.31
C ALA A 249 0.51 3.48 -12.81
N VAL A 250 -0.24 2.43 -12.45
CA VAL A 250 -0.42 2.02 -11.06
C VAL A 250 -0.15 0.53 -10.92
N ASP A 251 0.66 0.14 -9.95
CA ASP A 251 0.88 -1.27 -9.66
C ASP A 251 -0.27 -1.81 -8.80
N LEU A 252 -0.95 -2.84 -9.31
CA LEU A 252 -1.91 -3.64 -8.56
C LEU A 252 -1.19 -4.92 -8.13
N THR A 253 -0.64 -4.88 -6.92
CA THR A 253 0.08 -6.03 -6.36
C THR A 253 -0.85 -6.95 -5.58
N ILE A 254 -0.90 -8.22 -5.98
CA ILE A 254 -1.70 -9.28 -5.36
C ILE A 254 -0.76 -10.35 -4.77
N ARG A 255 -0.98 -10.72 -3.51
CA ARG A 255 -0.22 -11.76 -2.77
C ARG A 255 -1.02 -13.05 -2.59
N GLY A 256 -2.32 -13.01 -2.82
CA GLY A 256 -3.26 -14.13 -2.74
C GLY A 256 -4.11 -14.18 -4.00
N ASN A 257 -5.42 -14.28 -3.87
CA ASN A 257 -6.35 -14.42 -4.99
C ASN A 257 -6.96 -13.08 -5.41
N MET A 258 -7.28 -12.94 -6.69
CA MET A 258 -8.12 -11.85 -7.18
C MET A 258 -9.38 -12.40 -7.82
N THR A 259 -10.55 -11.87 -7.45
CA THR A 259 -11.84 -12.30 -7.99
C THR A 259 -12.68 -11.11 -8.42
N LEU A 260 -13.11 -11.11 -9.68
CA LEU A 260 -14.14 -10.22 -10.21
C LEU A 260 -15.45 -11.01 -10.20
N SER A 261 -16.47 -10.55 -9.48
CA SER A 261 -17.78 -11.21 -9.37
C SER A 261 -18.92 -10.23 -9.66
N GLY A 262 -20.08 -10.77 -10.03
CA GLY A 262 -21.17 -9.96 -10.54
C GLY A 262 -20.74 -9.17 -11.78
N THR A 263 -21.28 -7.96 -11.94
CA THR A 263 -20.88 -7.04 -13.02
C THR A 263 -19.76 -6.13 -12.54
N SER A 264 -18.51 -6.53 -12.79
CA SER A 264 -17.29 -5.86 -12.30
C SER A 264 -16.29 -5.62 -13.43
N PRO A 265 -16.60 -4.71 -14.40
CA PRO A 265 -15.66 -4.39 -15.46
C PRO A 265 -14.42 -3.73 -14.88
N PHE A 266 -13.24 -4.23 -15.26
CA PHE A 266 -11.97 -3.71 -14.77
C PHE A 266 -11.21 -3.03 -15.90
N ALA A 267 -11.08 -1.72 -15.77
CA ALA A 267 -10.42 -0.79 -16.67
C ALA A 267 -10.93 -0.88 -18.13
N GLY A 268 -12.25 -1.05 -18.30
CA GLY A 268 -12.93 -1.43 -19.55
C GLY A 268 -12.98 -0.41 -20.69
N GLY A 269 -11.86 0.23 -21.03
CA GLY A 269 -11.69 0.92 -22.31
C GLY A 269 -10.86 0.07 -23.26
N ASP A 270 -11.27 -0.05 -24.53
CA ASP A 270 -10.42 -0.53 -25.63
C ASP A 270 -9.34 0.53 -25.95
N SER A 271 -8.58 0.90 -24.93
CA SER A 271 -7.60 1.97 -24.98
C SER A 271 -6.25 1.37 -25.31
N THR A 272 -5.90 1.41 -26.58
CA THR A 272 -4.58 1.08 -27.14
C THR A 272 -3.40 1.89 -26.54
N SER A 273 -3.64 2.70 -25.52
CA SER A 273 -2.61 3.47 -24.80
C SER A 273 -1.66 2.53 -24.05
N SER A 274 -0.41 2.48 -24.50
CA SER A 274 0.68 1.76 -23.85
C SER A 274 1.24 2.45 -22.60
N THR A 275 0.80 3.67 -22.28
CA THR A 275 1.41 4.53 -21.25
C THR A 275 0.69 4.47 -19.91
N ASN A 276 -0.65 4.41 -19.90
CA ASN A 276 -1.45 4.50 -18.68
C ASN A 276 -2.18 3.18 -18.40
N GLY A 277 -2.39 2.85 -17.12
CA GLY A 277 -3.17 1.69 -16.71
C GLY A 277 -2.56 0.92 -15.54
N TYR A 278 -3.30 -0.10 -15.11
CA TYR A 278 -2.87 -1.00 -14.04
C TYR A 278 -1.78 -1.97 -14.51
N ASN A 279 -0.73 -2.15 -13.72
CA ASN A 279 0.21 -3.25 -13.86
C ASN A 279 -0.19 -4.32 -12.84
N LEU A 280 -0.73 -5.45 -13.32
CA LEU A 280 -0.99 -6.57 -12.43
C LEU A 280 0.33 -7.25 -12.07
N VAL A 281 0.67 -7.23 -10.78
CA VAL A 281 1.85 -7.88 -10.24
C VAL A 281 1.42 -8.97 -9.27
N THR A 282 1.82 -10.21 -9.55
CA THR A 282 1.58 -11.32 -8.60
C THR A 282 2.85 -11.56 -7.78
N SER A 283 2.79 -11.41 -6.46
CA SER A 283 3.97 -11.46 -5.59
C SER A 283 3.87 -12.48 -4.43
N GLY A 284 2.71 -13.13 -4.29
CA GLY A 284 2.44 -14.12 -3.23
C GLY A 284 3.24 -15.42 -3.27
N THR A 285 3.59 -15.98 -2.11
CA THR A 285 4.25 -17.29 -1.97
C THR A 285 3.28 -18.48 -1.91
N ALA A 286 1.98 -18.20 -1.83
CA ALA A 286 0.91 -19.20 -1.95
C ALA A 286 0.49 -19.33 -3.43
N ASN A 287 -0.30 -20.37 -3.73
CA ASN A 287 -0.97 -20.45 -5.01
C ASN A 287 -1.95 -19.28 -5.15
N GLN A 288 -1.92 -18.61 -6.29
CA GLN A 288 -2.73 -17.44 -6.59
C GLN A 288 -3.64 -17.76 -7.78
N THR A 289 -4.91 -17.43 -7.63
CA THR A 289 -5.91 -17.57 -8.70
C THR A 289 -6.47 -16.20 -9.02
N ILE A 290 -6.46 -15.86 -10.32
CA ILE A 290 -7.11 -14.67 -10.87
C ILE A 290 -8.37 -15.13 -11.60
N SER A 291 -9.52 -14.70 -11.11
CA SER A 291 -10.84 -15.13 -11.59
C SER A 291 -11.61 -13.95 -12.15
N GLY A 292 -11.82 -13.91 -13.46
CA GLY A 292 -12.64 -12.88 -14.12
C GLY A 292 -14.13 -13.17 -14.09
N ASN A 293 -14.52 -14.45 -14.03
CA ASN A 293 -15.92 -14.89 -14.06
C ASN A 293 -16.74 -14.24 -15.20
N GLY A 294 -16.14 -14.12 -16.37
CA GLY A 294 -16.73 -13.49 -17.56
C GLY A 294 -16.55 -11.98 -17.64
N ASN A 295 -16.08 -11.32 -16.56
CA ASN A 295 -15.74 -9.90 -16.60
C ASN A 295 -14.45 -9.69 -17.38
N ILE A 296 -14.44 -8.63 -18.19
CA ILE A 296 -13.22 -8.20 -18.88
C ILE A 296 -12.25 -7.66 -17.83
N PHE A 297 -11.08 -8.30 -17.77
CA PHE A 297 -9.95 -7.85 -16.98
C PHE A 297 -8.91 -7.18 -17.89
N TYR A 298 -9.05 -5.86 -18.05
CA TYR A 298 -8.12 -5.06 -18.83
C TYR A 298 -7.03 -4.49 -17.93
N VAL A 299 -5.77 -4.70 -18.27
CA VAL A 299 -4.61 -4.13 -17.57
C VAL A 299 -3.57 -3.66 -18.58
N ARG A 300 -2.70 -2.73 -18.19
CA ARG A 300 -1.58 -2.29 -19.03
C ARG A 300 -0.53 -3.37 -19.15
N ASN A 301 -0.03 -3.83 -18.00
CA ASN A 301 0.95 -4.91 -17.94
C ASN A 301 0.43 -6.03 -17.05
N ILE A 302 0.82 -7.25 -17.38
CA ILE A 302 0.74 -8.40 -16.48
C ILE A 302 2.17 -8.88 -16.29
N ASP A 303 2.63 -8.87 -15.05
CA ASP A 303 3.96 -9.28 -14.65
C ASP A 303 3.85 -10.44 -13.66
N ILE A 304 4.24 -11.63 -14.12
CA ILE A 304 4.24 -12.87 -13.32
C ILE A 304 5.68 -13.38 -13.23
N ASN A 305 6.35 -13.06 -12.13
CA ASN A 305 7.71 -13.49 -11.86
C ASN A 305 7.70 -14.49 -10.70
N ASN A 306 7.63 -15.80 -11.02
CA ASN A 306 7.75 -16.88 -10.04
C ASN A 306 9.14 -17.50 -10.16
N THR A 307 10.14 -16.84 -9.59
CA THR A 307 11.51 -17.33 -9.63
C THR A 307 11.90 -18.07 -8.36
N ALA A 308 12.68 -19.14 -8.52
CA ALA A 308 13.21 -19.91 -7.40
C ALA A 308 13.94 -19.00 -6.40
N GLY A 309 13.60 -19.13 -5.11
CA GLY A 309 14.17 -18.32 -4.02
C GLY A 309 13.48 -16.96 -3.77
N SER A 310 12.76 -16.40 -4.76
CA SER A 310 11.99 -15.15 -4.59
C SER A 310 10.50 -15.40 -4.40
N LYS A 311 9.97 -16.49 -4.99
CA LYS A 311 8.55 -16.84 -4.94
C LYS A 311 8.36 -18.33 -5.21
N THR A 312 7.54 -18.98 -4.39
CA THR A 312 7.05 -20.35 -4.63
C THR A 312 5.56 -20.32 -4.95
N GLY A 313 5.07 -21.21 -5.81
CA GLY A 313 3.64 -21.41 -6.03
C GLY A 313 3.19 -21.28 -7.48
N THR A 314 1.91 -21.58 -7.68
CA THR A 314 1.23 -21.54 -8.97
C THR A 314 0.47 -20.23 -9.14
N VAL A 315 0.55 -19.61 -10.32
CA VAL A 315 -0.39 -18.56 -10.74
C VAL A 315 -1.34 -19.14 -11.77
N THR A 316 -2.63 -19.15 -11.45
CA THR A 316 -3.69 -19.67 -12.31
C THR A 316 -4.61 -18.55 -12.74
N LEU A 317 -4.83 -18.40 -14.04
CA LEU A 317 -6.00 -17.70 -14.55
C LEU A 317 -7.15 -18.71 -14.55
N ALA A 318 -8.20 -18.46 -13.78
CA ALA A 318 -9.36 -19.36 -13.76
C ALA A 318 -10.03 -19.37 -15.14
N SER A 319 -10.70 -20.46 -15.52
CA SER A 319 -11.48 -20.50 -16.76
C SER A 319 -12.52 -19.36 -16.79
N ASN A 320 -12.87 -18.88 -17.98
CA ASN A 320 -13.78 -17.74 -18.16
C ASN A 320 -13.23 -16.45 -17.50
N THR A 321 -11.96 -16.16 -17.74
CA THR A 321 -11.27 -14.93 -17.34
C THR A 321 -10.76 -14.21 -18.59
N PRO A 322 -11.62 -13.43 -19.30
CA PRO A 322 -11.20 -12.65 -20.45
C PRO A 322 -10.14 -11.61 -20.06
N ILE A 323 -8.93 -11.72 -20.61
CA ILE A 323 -7.81 -10.85 -20.26
C ILE A 323 -7.33 -10.06 -21.46
N LEU A 324 -7.16 -8.75 -21.26
CA LEU A 324 -6.55 -7.84 -22.21
C LEU A 324 -5.35 -7.15 -21.56
N ALA A 325 -4.16 -7.38 -22.11
CA ALA A 325 -2.94 -6.66 -21.75
C ALA A 325 -2.66 -5.57 -22.79
N GLY A 326 -2.97 -4.32 -22.44
CA GLY A 326 -2.82 -3.13 -23.29
C GLY A 326 -1.39 -2.84 -23.72
N ASN A 327 -0.39 -3.38 -23.02
CA ASN A 327 1.01 -3.24 -23.38
C ASN A 327 1.77 -4.57 -23.32
N SER A 328 1.98 -5.15 -22.14
CA SER A 328 2.84 -6.33 -22.02
C SER A 328 2.23 -7.46 -21.19
N PHE A 329 2.47 -8.69 -21.64
CA PHE A 329 2.27 -9.91 -20.86
C PHE A 329 3.65 -10.53 -20.64
N ARG A 330 4.18 -10.47 -19.41
CA ARG A 330 5.53 -10.92 -19.08
C ARG A 330 5.48 -11.99 -18.01
N MET A 331 6.16 -13.10 -18.27
CA MET A 331 6.26 -14.21 -17.36
C MET A 331 7.69 -14.71 -17.27
N ASN A 332 8.12 -15.01 -16.05
CA ASN A 332 9.34 -15.75 -15.77
C ASN A 332 9.06 -16.78 -14.69
N ILE A 333 9.03 -18.06 -15.06
CA ILE A 333 8.69 -19.16 -14.15
C ILE A 333 9.91 -20.07 -14.02
N THR A 334 10.56 -20.08 -12.86
CA THR A 334 11.71 -20.96 -12.59
C THR A 334 11.51 -21.75 -11.30
N GLY A 335 12.08 -22.95 -11.24
CA GLY A 335 11.97 -23.87 -10.11
C GLY A 335 10.84 -24.87 -10.30
N ALA A 336 11.11 -26.13 -9.97
CA ALA A 336 10.22 -27.26 -10.26
C ALA A 336 8.83 -27.20 -9.59
N ALA A 337 8.68 -26.40 -8.53
CA ALA A 337 7.40 -26.23 -7.83
C ALA A 337 6.53 -25.09 -8.41
N ASN A 338 7.09 -24.26 -9.30
CA ASN A 338 6.43 -23.08 -9.82
C ASN A 338 5.73 -23.37 -11.15
N ARG A 339 4.50 -22.87 -11.27
CA ARG A 339 3.64 -23.12 -12.43
C ARG A 339 2.87 -21.86 -12.81
N PHE A 340 2.60 -21.69 -14.09
CA PHE A 340 1.58 -20.80 -14.62
C PHE A 340 0.55 -21.60 -15.40
N SER A 341 -0.74 -21.34 -15.18
CA SER A 341 -1.84 -21.96 -15.92
C SER A 341 -2.74 -20.88 -16.50
N ASP A 342 -2.97 -20.90 -17.82
CA ASP A 342 -3.85 -19.94 -18.49
C ASP A 342 -5.34 -20.29 -18.38
N GLY A 343 -5.66 -21.50 -17.88
CA GLY A 343 -7.02 -21.96 -17.65
C GLY A 343 -7.86 -22.10 -18.93
N GLY A 344 -7.21 -22.24 -20.09
CA GLY A 344 -7.88 -22.31 -21.38
C GLY A 344 -8.41 -20.96 -21.90
N ASN A 345 -8.02 -19.84 -21.29
CA ASN A 345 -8.50 -18.52 -21.68
C ASN A 345 -7.86 -18.00 -22.98
N THR A 346 -8.55 -17.06 -23.63
CA THR A 346 -7.92 -16.20 -24.65
C THR A 346 -7.31 -14.98 -23.96
N ILE A 347 -5.99 -14.83 -24.07
CA ILE A 347 -5.22 -13.70 -23.59
C ILE A 347 -4.88 -12.81 -24.78
N LYS A 348 -5.46 -11.60 -24.84
CA LYS A 348 -5.14 -10.62 -25.89
C LYS A 348 -4.04 -9.69 -25.41
N VAL A 349 -2.95 -9.59 -26.17
CA VAL A 349 -1.78 -8.78 -25.84
C VAL A 349 -1.45 -7.84 -26.98
N PHE A 350 -1.37 -6.55 -26.68
CA PHE A 350 -1.23 -5.56 -27.75
C PHE A 350 0.22 -5.36 -28.24
N ASN A 351 1.21 -5.26 -27.34
CA ASN A 351 2.59 -4.99 -27.75
C ASN A 351 3.52 -6.17 -27.53
N ASN A 352 3.76 -6.60 -26.29
CA ASN A 352 4.84 -7.54 -26.00
C ASN A 352 4.35 -8.74 -25.19
N ALA A 353 4.53 -9.95 -25.72
CA ALA A 353 4.48 -11.17 -24.94
C ALA A 353 5.91 -11.66 -24.69
N SER A 354 6.24 -11.95 -23.43
CA SER A 354 7.55 -12.45 -23.03
C SER A 354 7.39 -13.60 -22.06
N MET A 355 8.03 -14.72 -22.35
CA MET A 355 8.01 -15.92 -21.51
C MET A 355 9.45 -16.39 -21.26
N GLY A 356 9.77 -16.81 -20.05
CA GLY A 356 11.12 -17.25 -19.69
C GLY A 356 11.15 -18.24 -18.53
N GLY A 357 12.25 -18.96 -18.40
CA GLY A 357 12.42 -19.97 -17.35
C GLY A 357 12.10 -21.39 -17.81
N ASP A 358 11.60 -22.22 -16.89
CA ASP A 358 11.46 -23.66 -17.07
C ASP A 358 10.22 -24.01 -17.92
N ALA A 359 10.41 -24.76 -19.01
CA ALA A 359 9.32 -25.13 -19.92
C ALA A 359 8.16 -25.87 -19.21
N LEU A 360 8.47 -26.73 -18.23
CA LEU A 360 7.49 -27.46 -17.44
C LEU A 360 6.70 -26.56 -16.46
N GLY A 361 7.14 -25.31 -16.28
CA GLY A 361 6.46 -24.30 -15.49
C GLY A 361 5.24 -23.71 -16.19
N TYR A 362 4.96 -24.05 -17.46
CA TYR A 362 3.86 -23.47 -18.24
C TYR A 362 2.82 -24.52 -18.63
N ASN A 363 1.58 -24.31 -18.19
CA ASN A 363 0.40 -25.05 -18.63
C ASN A 363 -0.50 -24.13 -19.46
N LEU A 364 -0.22 -24.05 -20.76
CA LEU A 364 -0.96 -23.23 -21.70
C LEU A 364 -1.89 -24.09 -22.54
N THR A 365 -3.19 -24.00 -22.28
CA THR A 365 -4.22 -24.73 -23.02
C THR A 365 -5.15 -23.81 -23.81
N GLY A 366 -5.00 -22.49 -23.63
CA GLY A 366 -5.79 -21.45 -24.26
C GLY A 366 -5.13 -20.86 -25.50
N THR A 367 -5.49 -19.60 -25.79
CA THR A 367 -5.00 -18.86 -26.96
C THR A 367 -4.31 -17.58 -26.53
N LEU A 368 -3.08 -17.37 -27.00
CA LEU A 368 -2.43 -16.07 -26.95
C LEU A 368 -2.69 -15.32 -28.26
N TYR A 369 -3.51 -14.27 -28.21
CA TYR A 369 -3.83 -13.44 -29.36
C TYR A 369 -3.02 -12.14 -29.33
N MET A 370 -2.07 -12.02 -30.25
CA MET A 370 -1.28 -10.81 -30.40
C MET A 370 -2.01 -9.82 -31.32
N ALA A 371 -2.20 -8.58 -30.88
CA ALA A 371 -2.96 -7.57 -31.63
C ALA A 371 -2.19 -6.25 -31.75
N ALA A 372 -1.83 -5.80 -32.94
CA ALA A 372 -1.19 -4.50 -33.09
C ALA A 372 -2.15 -3.35 -32.70
N THR A 373 -1.64 -2.35 -31.98
CA THR A 373 -2.33 -1.06 -31.85
C THR A 373 -2.16 -0.25 -33.13
N THR A 374 -3.15 0.57 -33.50
CA THR A 374 -3.09 1.49 -34.65
C THR A 374 -1.96 2.53 -34.58
N ALA A 375 -1.34 2.70 -33.41
CA ALA A 375 -0.17 3.55 -33.19
C ALA A 375 1.14 2.71 -33.16
N SER A 376 1.73 2.48 -34.34
CA SER A 376 3.15 2.17 -34.63
C SER A 376 3.99 1.34 -33.62
N GLY A 377 3.42 0.34 -32.95
CA GLY A 377 4.15 -0.55 -32.04
C GLY A 377 4.53 -1.85 -32.74
N ASN A 378 5.79 -2.29 -32.62
CA ASN A 378 6.16 -3.65 -32.95
C ASN A 378 5.45 -4.60 -31.98
N THR A 379 4.69 -5.54 -32.52
CA THR A 379 4.13 -6.66 -31.76
C THR A 379 5.20 -7.75 -31.62
N ASN A 380 5.76 -7.94 -30.43
CA ASN A 380 6.89 -8.85 -30.19
C ASN A 380 6.47 -10.05 -29.35
N ILE A 381 6.94 -11.24 -29.74
CA ILE A 381 6.92 -12.44 -28.91
C ILE A 381 8.38 -12.80 -28.60
N ARG A 382 8.73 -12.90 -27.31
CA ARG A 382 10.08 -13.22 -26.84
C ARG A 382 10.09 -14.46 -25.95
N GLY A 383 11.05 -15.34 -26.16
CA GLY A 383 11.38 -16.46 -25.27
C GLY A 383 12.76 -16.25 -24.64
N TYR A 384 12.87 -16.29 -23.31
CA TYR A 384 14.15 -16.33 -22.61
C TYR A 384 14.43 -17.76 -22.15
N VAL A 385 15.30 -18.46 -22.88
CA VAL A 385 15.69 -19.84 -22.54
C VAL A 385 17.00 -19.81 -21.76
N SER A 386 17.03 -20.37 -20.56
CA SER A 386 18.26 -20.76 -19.88
C SER A 386 18.41 -22.28 -19.94
N GLY A 387 19.24 -22.80 -20.85
CA GLY A 387 19.45 -24.25 -21.02
C GLY A 387 19.08 -24.78 -22.40
N ALA A 388 19.69 -25.91 -22.80
CA ALA A 388 19.83 -26.41 -24.18
C ALA A 388 18.55 -26.94 -24.88
N ALA A 389 17.34 -26.51 -24.48
CA ALA A 389 16.10 -26.91 -25.13
C ALA A 389 15.61 -25.80 -26.07
N VAL A 390 15.74 -26.03 -27.38
CA VAL A 390 15.20 -25.14 -28.43
C VAL A 390 13.69 -25.09 -28.30
N SER A 391 13.14 -23.95 -27.88
CA SER A 391 11.72 -23.63 -28.05
C SER A 391 11.51 -23.13 -29.47
N THR A 392 10.84 -23.91 -30.31
CA THR A 392 10.31 -23.43 -31.59
C THR A 392 9.06 -22.62 -31.32
N VAL A 393 9.13 -21.30 -31.48
CA VAL A 393 7.93 -20.45 -31.63
C VAL A 393 7.38 -20.70 -33.03
N ALA A 394 6.48 -21.67 -33.17
CA ALA A 394 5.74 -21.87 -34.42
C ALA A 394 4.61 -20.83 -34.48
N ALA A 395 4.90 -19.67 -35.06
CA ALA A 395 3.83 -18.78 -35.51
C ALA A 395 3.19 -19.44 -36.73
N VAL A 396 1.97 -19.98 -36.59
CA VAL A 396 1.14 -20.37 -37.72
C VAL A 396 0.39 -19.11 -38.16
N PRO A 397 0.69 -18.52 -39.33
CA PRO A 397 -0.15 -17.46 -39.87
C PRO A 397 -1.53 -18.05 -40.16
N VAL A 398 -2.59 -17.40 -39.68
CA VAL A 398 -3.97 -17.72 -40.09
C VAL A 398 -4.30 -17.00 -41.38
#